data_AF-A0A0S1Y7I0-F1
#
_entry.id   AF-A0A0S1Y7I0-F1
#
_cell.length_a   1.000
_cell.length_b   1.000
_cell.length_c   1.000
_cell.angle_alpha   90.00
_cell.angle_beta   90.00
_cell.angle_gamma   90.00
#
_symmetry.space_group_name_H-M   'P 1'
#
loop_
_entity.id
_entity.type
_entity.pdbx_description
1 polymer ?
#
loop_
_entity_poly.entity_id
_entity_poly.type
_entity_poly.pdbx_seq_one_letter_code
_entity_poly.pdbx_strand_id
1 'polypeptide(L)'
;MKVDEFSRSVREKLPQAGTEPLGFKTLKVSGSVRSEAADGTATSSDLESTYINDQNDGLVRGISHQTRNGLPYLFSLDLTYRGLVPFMRQSGLSATLRRPSLDRAREINAWPGGVRDVPEHGSFTFEWESTLYFGSALQMHRKFTCVSGENYPAFRFMPHIPGDAIDVLCTSFNENGVEVSKEKAVFLRAYGMAVTVERTSASAKFTVRYKTLTVE
;
A
#
# COMPACT_ATOMS: atom_id res chain seq x y z
N MET A 1 13.06 -6.69 1.35
CA MET A 1 12.95 -5.23 1.20
C MET A 1 13.39 -4.59 2.48
N LYS A 2 14.49 -3.85 2.44
CA LYS A 2 15.04 -3.17 3.61
C LYS A 2 15.41 -1.73 3.25
N VAL A 3 15.45 -0.87 4.26
CA VAL A 3 15.72 0.57 4.11
C VAL A 3 17.16 0.85 3.63
N ASP A 4 18.11 -0.01 3.97
CA ASP A 4 19.52 0.07 3.55
C ASP A 4 19.71 -0.08 2.03
N GLU A 5 18.73 -0.62 1.31
CA GLU A 5 18.73 -0.72 -0.15
C GLU A 5 18.44 0.61 -0.88
N PHE A 6 18.06 1.68 -0.16
CA PHE A 6 17.79 2.99 -0.73
C PHE A 6 19.04 3.86 -0.87
N SER A 7 18.98 4.80 -1.82
CA SER A 7 19.95 5.90 -1.94
C SER A 7 20.03 6.69 -0.63
N ARG A 8 21.18 7.35 -0.42
CA ARG A 8 21.37 8.22 0.75
C ARG A 8 20.30 9.32 0.82
N SER A 9 19.99 9.95 -0.32
CA SER A 9 18.99 11.02 -0.42
C SER A 9 17.59 10.61 0.00
N VAL A 10 17.19 9.35 -0.27
CA VAL A 10 15.92 8.80 0.23
C VAL A 10 16.01 8.54 1.72
N ARG A 11 17.08 7.85 2.17
CA ARG A 11 17.24 7.49 3.59
C ARG A 11 17.21 8.70 4.53
N GLU A 12 17.80 9.83 4.13
CA GLU A 12 17.82 11.07 4.92
C GLU A 12 16.44 11.73 5.05
N LYS A 13 15.47 11.38 4.19
CA LYS A 13 14.09 11.90 4.23
C LYS A 13 13.11 10.96 4.94
N LEU A 14 13.53 9.75 5.28
CA LEU A 14 12.71 8.80 6.02
C LEU A 14 12.73 9.13 7.52
N PRO A 15 11.64 8.82 8.27
CA PRO A 15 11.65 8.93 9.72
C PRO A 15 12.75 8.08 10.33
N GLN A 16 13.25 8.50 11.50
CA GLN A 16 14.25 7.73 12.23
C GLN A 16 13.59 6.56 12.95
N ALA A 17 14.39 5.52 13.21
CA ALA A 17 13.96 4.39 14.03
C ALA A 17 13.39 4.89 15.38
N GLY A 18 12.20 4.41 15.74
CA GLY A 18 11.53 4.71 17.00
C GLY A 18 10.76 6.03 17.05
N THR A 19 10.85 6.91 16.04
CA THR A 19 10.17 8.24 16.11
C THR A 19 8.69 8.19 15.76
N GLU A 20 8.23 7.08 15.21
CA GLU A 20 6.91 6.92 14.60
C GLU A 20 6.32 5.55 14.92
N PRO A 21 5.93 5.31 16.19
CA PRO A 21 5.41 4.02 16.60
C PRO A 21 4.12 3.65 15.88
N LEU A 22 3.92 2.33 15.73
CA LEU A 22 2.70 1.71 15.21
C LEU A 22 2.10 0.82 16.31
N GLY A 23 0.79 0.62 16.27
CA GLY A 23 0.06 -0.16 17.28
C GLY A 23 0.23 -1.68 17.16
N PHE A 24 1.27 -2.15 16.47
CA PHE A 24 1.53 -3.57 16.21
C PHE A 24 3.01 -3.81 15.95
N LYS A 25 3.49 -5.05 16.22
CA LYS A 25 4.78 -5.52 15.70
C LYS A 25 4.56 -6.28 14.40
N THR A 26 3.59 -7.19 14.41
CA THR A 26 3.14 -7.94 13.24
C THR A 26 1.62 -7.86 13.12
N LEU A 27 1.11 -7.59 11.92
CA LEU A 27 -0.31 -7.55 11.63
C LEU A 27 -0.59 -8.48 10.45
N LYS A 28 -1.43 -9.49 10.64
CA LYS A 28 -1.83 -10.43 9.61
C LYS A 28 -3.27 -10.17 9.23
N VAL A 29 -3.55 -10.13 7.93
CA VAL A 29 -4.91 -10.02 7.40
C VAL A 29 -5.17 -11.11 6.38
N SER A 30 -6.42 -11.56 6.33
CA SER A 30 -6.92 -12.42 5.26
C SER A 30 -8.17 -11.81 4.63
N GLY A 31 -8.45 -12.18 3.39
CA GLY A 31 -9.60 -11.67 2.68
C GLY A 31 -9.85 -12.38 1.36
N SER A 32 -10.74 -11.80 0.57
CA SER A 32 -10.95 -12.17 -0.83
C SER A 32 -10.78 -10.95 -1.72
N VAL A 33 -10.15 -11.14 -2.87
CA VAL A 33 -9.99 -10.12 -3.90
C VAL A 33 -10.90 -10.47 -5.06
N ARG A 34 -11.71 -9.50 -5.49
CA ARG A 34 -12.42 -9.54 -6.77
C ARG A 34 -11.71 -8.60 -7.73
N SER A 35 -11.27 -9.14 -8.87
CA SER A 35 -10.69 -8.36 -9.97
C SER A 35 -11.67 -8.35 -11.13
N GLU A 36 -12.01 -7.18 -11.63
CA GLU A 36 -12.90 -6.97 -12.77
C GLU A 36 -12.14 -6.19 -13.85
N ALA A 37 -11.93 -6.80 -15.01
CA ALA A 37 -11.27 -6.18 -16.13
C ALA A 37 -12.22 -5.23 -16.88
N ALA A 38 -11.65 -4.34 -17.70
CA ALA A 38 -12.43 -3.37 -18.48
C ALA A 38 -13.44 -4.01 -19.47
N ASP A 39 -13.23 -5.27 -19.85
CA ASP A 39 -14.15 -6.04 -20.71
C ASP A 39 -15.30 -6.70 -19.92
N GLY A 40 -15.38 -6.48 -18.60
CA GLY A 40 -16.37 -7.07 -17.70
C GLY A 40 -16.00 -8.45 -17.17
N THR A 41 -14.88 -9.03 -17.60
CA THR A 41 -14.40 -10.32 -17.08
C THR A 41 -14.01 -10.17 -15.61
N ALA A 42 -14.64 -10.97 -14.75
CA ALA A 42 -14.35 -10.97 -13.32
C ALA A 42 -13.69 -12.27 -12.87
N THR A 43 -12.68 -12.14 -12.01
CA THR A 43 -12.04 -13.27 -11.34
C THR A 43 -11.95 -13.02 -9.85
N SER A 44 -11.84 -14.09 -9.07
CA SER A 44 -11.66 -14.01 -7.63
C SER A 44 -10.43 -14.80 -7.18
N SER A 45 -9.89 -14.40 -6.05
CA SER A 45 -8.78 -15.04 -5.35
C SER A 45 -8.92 -14.80 -3.85
N ASP A 46 -8.34 -15.68 -3.05
CA ASP A 46 -8.12 -15.39 -1.64
C ASP A 46 -6.82 -14.58 -1.48
N LEU A 47 -6.76 -13.76 -0.44
CA LEU A 47 -5.63 -12.91 -0.10
C LEU A 47 -5.18 -13.20 1.33
N GLU A 48 -3.88 -13.32 1.51
CA GLU A 48 -3.23 -13.24 2.81
C GLU A 48 -2.11 -12.22 2.75
N SER A 49 -2.05 -11.34 3.75
CA SER A 49 -1.01 -10.34 3.89
C SER A 49 -0.47 -10.31 5.31
N THR A 50 0.85 -10.23 5.44
CA THR A 50 1.55 -10.00 6.70
C THR A 50 2.29 -8.67 6.62
N TYR A 51 2.03 -7.80 7.58
CA TYR A 51 2.64 -6.49 7.74
C TYR A 51 3.55 -6.49 8.96
N ILE A 52 4.76 -5.99 8.80
CA ILE A 52 5.80 -6.05 9.82
C ILE A 52 6.34 -4.64 10.08
N ASN A 53 6.27 -4.23 11.34
CA ASN A 53 6.82 -2.98 11.85
C ASN A 53 8.19 -3.28 12.49
N ASP A 54 9.26 -3.15 11.70
CA ASP A 54 10.60 -3.55 12.15
C ASP A 54 11.18 -2.54 13.16
N GLN A 55 10.99 -1.24 12.96
CA GLN A 55 11.74 -0.18 13.65
C GLN A 55 10.92 0.91 14.33
N ASN A 56 9.58 0.88 14.30
CA ASN A 56 8.75 1.99 14.81
C ASN A 56 9.10 3.35 14.17
N ASP A 57 9.38 3.34 12.86
CA ASP A 57 9.67 4.52 12.02
C ASP A 57 8.49 4.83 11.07
N GLY A 58 7.32 4.24 11.31
CA GLY A 58 6.16 4.32 10.43
C GLY A 58 6.30 3.53 9.13
N LEU A 59 7.45 2.92 8.85
CA LEU A 59 7.62 2.04 7.69
C LEU A 59 7.08 0.64 8.00
N VAL A 60 6.32 0.13 7.05
CA VAL A 60 5.66 -1.17 7.14
C VAL A 60 6.10 -2.01 5.97
N ARG A 61 6.66 -3.17 6.29
CA ARG A 61 7.06 -4.17 5.31
C ARG A 61 5.90 -5.14 5.11
N GLY A 62 5.38 -5.21 3.89
CA GLY A 62 4.27 -6.08 3.51
C GLY A 62 4.76 -7.32 2.76
N ILE A 63 4.18 -8.47 3.10
CA ILE A 63 4.30 -9.71 2.34
C ILE A 63 2.87 -10.15 2.04
N SER A 64 2.47 -10.13 0.79
CA SER A 64 1.13 -10.50 0.36
C SER A 64 1.21 -11.62 -0.67
N HIS A 65 0.29 -12.57 -0.59
CA HIS A 65 0.08 -13.53 -1.65
C HIS A 65 -1.40 -13.78 -1.87
N GLN A 66 -1.73 -14.16 -3.10
CA GLN A 66 -3.07 -14.54 -3.49
C GLN A 66 -3.08 -15.95 -4.01
N THR A 67 -4.14 -16.67 -3.68
CA THR A 67 -4.38 -18.04 -4.17
C THR A 67 -5.64 -18.09 -5.02
N ARG A 68 -5.63 -18.97 -6.02
CA ARG A 68 -6.79 -19.30 -6.85
C ARG A 68 -6.87 -20.82 -6.95
N ASN A 69 -8.03 -21.38 -6.61
CA ASN A 69 -8.25 -22.83 -6.56
C ASN A 69 -7.19 -23.56 -5.69
N GLY A 70 -6.82 -22.96 -4.55
CA GLY A 70 -5.83 -23.51 -3.63
C GLY A 70 -4.36 -23.39 -4.08
N LEU A 71 -4.08 -22.78 -5.24
CA LEU A 71 -2.72 -22.61 -5.76
C LEU A 71 -2.27 -21.14 -5.70
N PRO A 72 -1.00 -20.87 -5.32
CA PRO A 72 -0.44 -19.52 -5.41
C PRO A 72 -0.51 -18.98 -6.84
N TYR A 73 -1.02 -17.76 -6.98
CA TYR A 73 -1.20 -17.11 -8.27
C TYR A 73 -0.41 -15.80 -8.37
N LEU A 74 -0.43 -14.97 -7.33
CA LEU A 74 0.21 -13.66 -7.31
C LEU A 74 0.86 -13.44 -5.95
N PHE A 75 1.99 -12.72 -5.95
CA PHE A 75 2.60 -12.25 -4.72
C PHE A 75 3.03 -10.77 -4.84
N SER A 76 3.15 -10.12 -3.69
CA SER A 76 3.70 -8.78 -3.55
C SER A 76 4.55 -8.69 -2.30
N LEU A 77 5.71 -8.06 -2.44
CA LEU A 77 6.59 -7.65 -1.34
C LEU A 77 6.65 -6.14 -1.40
N ASP A 78 6.34 -5.47 -0.30
CA ASP A 78 6.18 -4.03 -0.27
C ASP A 78 6.92 -3.42 0.93
N LEU A 79 7.41 -2.20 0.75
CA LEU A 79 7.85 -1.32 1.83
C LEU A 79 7.11 0.00 1.67
N THR A 80 6.29 0.32 2.66
CA THR A 80 5.36 1.46 2.62
C THR A 80 5.50 2.33 3.85
N TYR A 81 5.24 3.64 3.76
CA TYR A 81 4.93 4.44 4.94
C TYR A 81 3.47 4.20 5.31
N ARG A 82 3.24 3.70 6.53
CA ARG A 82 1.91 3.58 7.15
C ARG A 82 0.90 2.80 6.29
N GLY A 83 1.37 1.88 5.44
CA GLY A 83 0.51 1.11 4.52
C GLY A 83 -0.04 1.89 3.31
N LEU A 84 0.28 3.18 3.16
CA LEU A 84 -0.25 4.06 2.10
C LEU A 84 0.80 4.45 1.06
N VAL A 85 1.97 4.90 1.52
CA VAL A 85 2.96 5.52 0.62
C VAL A 85 3.97 4.47 0.18
N PRO A 86 4.01 4.04 -1.10
CA PRO A 86 4.96 3.02 -1.53
C PRO A 86 6.36 3.60 -1.73
N PHE A 87 7.37 2.95 -1.17
CA PHE A 87 8.78 3.22 -1.48
C PHE A 87 9.44 2.10 -2.25
N MET A 88 9.03 0.86 -2.01
CA MET A 88 9.55 -0.29 -2.72
C MET A 88 8.44 -1.30 -2.91
N ARG A 89 8.36 -1.88 -4.11
CA ARG A 89 7.39 -2.92 -4.43
C ARG A 89 7.98 -3.92 -5.40
N GLN A 90 7.86 -5.19 -5.08
CA GLN A 90 8.19 -6.29 -5.97
C GLN A 90 6.99 -7.22 -6.06
N SER A 91 6.43 -7.36 -7.25
CA SER A 91 5.25 -8.21 -7.43
C SER A 91 5.30 -8.96 -8.75
N GLY A 92 4.66 -10.12 -8.77
CA GLY A 92 4.63 -10.97 -9.95
C GLY A 92 3.64 -12.11 -9.82
N LEU A 93 3.45 -12.82 -10.93
CA LEU A 93 2.70 -14.06 -10.96
C LEU A 93 3.59 -15.20 -10.45
N SER A 94 3.02 -16.13 -9.67
CA SER A 94 3.79 -17.26 -9.13
C SER A 94 4.25 -18.24 -10.22
N ALA A 95 3.52 -18.32 -11.34
CA ALA A 95 3.80 -19.26 -12.43
C ALA A 95 4.72 -18.70 -13.53
N THR A 96 5.16 -17.44 -13.46
CA THR A 96 6.01 -16.87 -14.52
C THR A 96 7.49 -17.15 -14.29
N LEU A 97 8.21 -17.50 -15.36
CA LEU A 97 9.67 -17.62 -15.36
C LEU A 97 10.38 -16.26 -15.43
N ARG A 98 9.64 -15.17 -15.68
CA ARG A 98 10.21 -13.82 -15.74
C ARG A 98 10.50 -13.32 -14.33
N ARG A 99 11.61 -12.59 -14.19
CA ARG A 99 11.90 -11.88 -12.93
C ARG A 99 10.74 -10.92 -12.60
N PRO A 100 10.22 -10.93 -11.36
CA PRO A 100 9.20 -9.99 -10.93
C PRO A 100 9.67 -8.54 -11.12
N SER A 101 8.75 -7.64 -11.43
CA SER A 101 9.09 -6.23 -11.50
C SER A 101 9.49 -5.72 -10.12
N LEU A 102 10.52 -4.87 -10.07
CA LEU A 102 10.92 -4.18 -8.84
C LEU A 102 10.80 -2.68 -9.07
N ASP A 103 9.95 -2.03 -8.31
CA ASP A 103 9.82 -0.58 -8.25
C ASP A 103 10.49 -0.09 -6.97
N ARG A 104 11.33 0.95 -7.07
CA ARG A 104 12.07 1.51 -5.95
C ARG A 104 12.18 3.01 -6.05
N ALA A 105 11.87 3.71 -4.95
CA ALA A 105 12.10 5.14 -4.80
C ALA A 105 13.60 5.47 -4.87
N ARG A 106 13.92 6.53 -5.61
CA ARG A 106 15.28 7.06 -5.80
C ARG A 106 15.48 8.43 -5.19
N GLU A 107 14.40 9.21 -5.14
CA GLU A 107 14.35 10.53 -4.57
C GLU A 107 12.91 10.82 -4.12
N ILE A 108 12.76 11.62 -3.08
CA ILE A 108 11.46 12.07 -2.58
C ILE A 108 11.37 13.58 -2.79
N ASN A 109 10.50 14.04 -3.67
CA ASN A 109 10.34 15.46 -4.00
C ASN A 109 9.41 16.15 -3.00
N ALA A 110 8.36 15.46 -2.53
CA ALA A 110 7.44 15.95 -1.51
C ALA A 110 7.08 14.84 -0.52
N TRP A 111 7.24 15.12 0.78
CA TRP A 111 6.90 14.19 1.86
C TRP A 111 5.44 14.34 2.28
N PRO A 112 4.69 13.24 2.55
CA PRO A 112 3.28 13.32 2.85
C PRO A 112 3.06 13.44 4.37
N GLY A 113 3.41 14.61 4.93
CA GLY A 113 3.42 14.83 6.39
C GLY A 113 2.09 14.54 7.10
N GLY A 114 0.96 14.66 6.41
CA GLY A 114 -0.37 14.36 6.94
C GLY A 114 -0.68 12.87 7.11
N VAL A 115 0.15 11.95 6.61
CA VAL A 115 -0.12 10.49 6.70
C VAL A 115 0.05 9.96 8.13
N ARG A 116 0.95 10.57 8.92
CA ARG A 116 1.23 10.13 10.30
C ARG A 116 -0.02 10.20 11.18
N ASP A 117 -0.78 11.27 11.02
CA ASP A 117 -2.05 11.52 11.69
C ASP A 117 -3.00 12.07 10.64
N VAL A 118 -3.67 11.17 9.93
CA VAL A 118 -4.58 11.52 8.83
C VAL A 118 -5.69 12.41 9.39
N PRO A 119 -5.74 13.71 9.05
CA PRO A 119 -6.79 14.59 9.55
C PRO A 119 -8.12 14.23 8.88
N GLU A 120 -9.25 14.59 9.50
CA GLU A 120 -10.55 14.53 8.79
C GLU A 120 -10.60 15.57 7.69
N HIS A 121 -11.21 15.22 6.55
CA HIS A 121 -11.37 16.12 5.38
C HIS A 121 -10.06 16.77 4.89
N GLY A 122 -8.92 16.15 5.15
CA GLY A 122 -7.63 16.70 4.76
C GLY A 122 -7.14 16.16 3.43
N SER A 123 -6.02 16.72 3.00
CA SER A 123 -5.33 16.33 1.79
C SER A 123 -3.84 16.26 2.02
N PHE A 124 -3.18 15.27 1.44
CA PHE A 124 -1.73 15.14 1.44
C PHE A 124 -1.25 14.58 0.11
N THR A 125 -0.07 15.03 -0.31
CA THR A 125 0.56 14.62 -1.56
C THR A 125 1.90 13.98 -1.28
N PHE A 126 2.19 12.91 -2.00
CA PHE A 126 3.51 12.32 -2.07
C PHE A 126 4.00 12.41 -3.51
N GLU A 127 5.23 12.88 -3.67
CA GLU A 127 5.88 13.03 -4.96
C GLU A 127 7.30 12.49 -4.87
N TRP A 128 7.67 11.61 -5.80
CA TRP A 128 8.94 10.90 -5.75
C TRP A 128 9.38 10.43 -7.14
N GLU A 129 10.69 10.25 -7.29
CA GLU A 129 11.28 9.58 -8.44
C GLU A 129 11.41 8.09 -8.13
N SER A 130 11.07 7.24 -9.09
CA SER A 130 11.19 5.80 -8.96
C SER A 130 11.96 5.16 -10.12
N THR A 131 12.50 3.97 -9.89
CA THR A 131 12.99 3.11 -10.96
C THR A 131 12.24 1.80 -10.96
N LEU A 132 11.58 1.52 -12.07
CA LEU A 132 10.93 0.27 -12.36
C LEU A 132 11.89 -0.63 -13.15
N TYR A 133 12.25 -1.76 -12.57
CA TYR A 133 13.02 -2.81 -13.23
C TYR A 133 12.06 -3.87 -13.78
N PHE A 134 11.95 -3.95 -15.10
CA PHE A 134 11.19 -4.99 -15.80
C PHE A 134 11.90 -5.36 -17.11
N GLY A 135 12.97 -6.14 -17.01
CA GLY A 135 13.87 -6.45 -18.14
C GLY A 135 14.87 -5.32 -18.45
N SER A 136 14.46 -4.06 -18.31
CA SER A 136 15.31 -2.86 -18.31
C SER A 136 14.93 -1.93 -17.14
N ALA A 137 15.77 -0.92 -16.87
CA ALA A 137 15.49 0.09 -15.85
C ALA A 137 14.77 1.29 -16.51
N LEU A 138 13.55 1.56 -16.06
CA LEU A 138 12.76 2.71 -16.46
C LEU A 138 12.66 3.69 -15.28
N GLN A 139 13.08 4.93 -15.50
CA GLN A 139 12.87 6.01 -14.53
C GLN A 139 11.46 6.56 -14.69
N MET A 140 10.80 6.87 -13.57
CA MET A 140 9.44 7.36 -13.55
C MET A 140 9.30 8.45 -12.51
N HIS A 141 8.77 9.59 -12.92
CA HIS A 141 8.24 10.56 -11.97
C HIS A 141 6.87 10.11 -11.49
N ARG A 142 6.64 10.12 -10.18
CA ARG A 142 5.41 9.65 -9.56
C ARG A 142 4.85 10.65 -8.59
N LYS A 143 3.53 10.79 -8.66
CA LYS A 143 2.75 11.62 -7.76
C LYS A 143 1.47 10.90 -7.39
N PHE A 144 1.11 10.94 -6.12
CA PHE A 144 -0.28 10.74 -5.75
C PHE A 144 -0.73 11.75 -4.71
N THR A 145 -2.01 12.06 -4.74
CA THR A 145 -2.69 12.92 -3.78
C THR A 145 -3.80 12.12 -3.13
N CYS A 146 -3.86 12.15 -1.80
CA CYS A 146 -4.94 11.52 -1.06
C CYS A 146 -5.81 12.55 -0.39
N VAL A 147 -7.11 12.25 -0.31
CA VAL A 147 -8.09 12.98 0.48
C VAL A 147 -8.71 12.02 1.49
N SER A 148 -8.93 12.50 2.72
CA SER A 148 -9.53 11.73 3.79
C SER A 148 -10.98 12.12 4.02
N GLY A 149 -11.78 11.17 4.51
CA GLY A 149 -13.18 11.39 4.88
C GLY A 149 -13.34 11.79 6.35
N GLU A 150 -14.42 11.29 6.95
CA GLU A 150 -14.73 11.41 8.38
C GLU A 150 -14.28 10.18 9.14
N ASN A 151 -13.93 10.35 10.41
CA ASN A 151 -13.71 9.23 11.29
C ASN A 151 -15.02 8.47 11.51
N TYR A 152 -14.89 7.17 11.65
CA TYR A 152 -15.97 6.31 12.09
C TYR A 152 -15.41 5.20 12.98
N PRO A 153 -16.24 4.60 13.85
CA PRO A 153 -15.79 3.49 14.68
C PRO A 153 -15.26 2.34 13.83
N ALA A 154 -14.04 1.87 14.09
CA ALA A 154 -13.37 0.87 13.27
C ALA A 154 -14.12 -0.47 13.20
N PHE A 155 -14.99 -0.76 14.18
CA PHE A 155 -15.87 -1.93 14.15
C PHE A 155 -16.80 -1.96 12.93
N ARG A 156 -17.11 -0.81 12.32
CA ARG A 156 -17.88 -0.73 11.07
C ARG A 156 -17.11 -1.29 9.87
N PHE A 157 -15.78 -1.22 9.91
CA PHE A 157 -14.92 -1.85 8.90
C PHE A 157 -14.72 -3.34 9.23
N MET A 158 -14.39 -3.67 10.48
CA MET A 158 -14.32 -5.06 10.95
C MET A 158 -14.59 -5.15 12.46
N PRO A 159 -15.51 -6.02 12.94
CA PRO A 159 -16.04 -5.98 14.30
C PRO A 159 -15.02 -5.98 15.46
N HIS A 160 -13.86 -6.61 15.28
CA HIS A 160 -12.85 -6.78 16.33
C HIS A 160 -11.77 -5.69 16.35
N ILE A 161 -11.83 -4.71 15.45
CA ILE A 161 -10.84 -3.64 15.40
C ILE A 161 -11.23 -2.54 16.40
N PRO A 162 -10.34 -2.19 17.35
CA PRO A 162 -10.61 -1.13 18.30
C PRO A 162 -10.41 0.27 17.69
N GLY A 163 -10.95 1.27 18.38
CA GLY A 163 -10.76 2.68 18.04
C GLY A 163 -11.51 3.10 16.78
N ASP A 164 -10.95 4.11 16.11
CA ASP A 164 -11.54 4.71 14.91
C ASP A 164 -10.79 4.32 13.64
N ALA A 165 -11.51 4.44 12.53
CA ALA A 165 -11.00 4.31 11.19
C ALA A 165 -11.41 5.53 10.35
N ILE A 166 -10.64 5.80 9.30
CA ILE A 166 -10.94 6.87 8.34
C ILE A 166 -10.70 6.36 6.93
N ASP A 167 -11.66 6.62 6.05
CA ASP A 167 -11.52 6.30 4.63
C ASP A 167 -10.58 7.31 3.99
N VAL A 168 -9.66 6.82 3.16
CA VAL A 168 -8.70 7.62 2.39
C VAL A 168 -8.83 7.25 0.92
N LEU A 169 -8.97 8.26 0.06
CA LEU A 169 -8.99 8.10 -1.39
C LEU A 169 -7.74 8.74 -1.99
N CYS A 170 -6.87 7.93 -2.56
CA CYS A 170 -5.62 8.33 -3.20
C CYS A 170 -5.73 8.27 -4.72
N THR A 171 -5.37 9.33 -5.41
CA THR A 171 -5.31 9.39 -6.88
C THR A 171 -3.85 9.49 -7.31
N SER A 172 -3.41 8.57 -8.16
CA SER A 172 -2.07 8.59 -8.77
C SER A 172 -2.09 9.26 -10.13
N PHE A 173 -1.03 9.99 -10.44
CA PHE A 173 -0.86 10.73 -11.68
C PHE A 173 0.41 10.28 -12.41
N ASN A 174 0.39 10.35 -13.75
CA ASN A 174 1.62 10.25 -14.55
C ASN A 174 2.32 11.61 -14.67
N GLU A 175 3.43 11.64 -15.39
CA GLU A 175 4.27 12.84 -15.58
C GLU A 175 3.54 13.99 -16.28
N ASN A 176 2.48 13.68 -17.04
CA ASN A 176 1.63 14.67 -17.72
C ASN A 176 0.45 15.14 -16.85
N GLY A 177 0.40 14.74 -15.56
CA GLY A 177 -0.70 15.09 -14.66
C GLY A 177 -2.01 14.34 -14.92
N VAL A 178 -1.98 13.27 -15.74
CA VAL A 178 -3.17 12.46 -16.02
C VAL A 178 -3.37 11.41 -14.94
N GLU A 179 -4.60 11.28 -14.44
CA GLU A 179 -4.98 10.23 -13.49
C GLU A 179 -4.77 8.83 -14.09
N VAL A 180 -3.99 7.99 -13.43
CA VAL A 180 -3.72 6.60 -13.89
C VAL A 180 -4.33 5.55 -12.99
N SER A 181 -4.57 5.87 -11.72
CA SER A 181 -5.30 5.00 -10.80
C SER A 181 -5.88 5.75 -9.61
N LYS A 182 -6.95 5.18 -9.04
CA LYS A 182 -7.52 5.57 -7.76
C LYS A 182 -7.43 4.40 -6.80
N GLU A 183 -7.10 4.67 -5.55
CA GLU A 183 -7.01 3.69 -4.49
C GLU A 183 -7.84 4.16 -3.29
N LYS A 184 -8.78 3.33 -2.86
CA LYS A 184 -9.49 3.52 -1.61
C LYS A 184 -8.82 2.64 -0.55
N ALA A 185 -8.45 3.25 0.56
CA ALA A 185 -7.88 2.59 1.72
C ALA A 185 -8.68 2.96 2.97
N VAL A 186 -8.58 2.11 3.99
CA VAL A 186 -9.10 2.37 5.34
C VAL A 186 -7.90 2.52 6.26
N PHE A 187 -7.70 3.71 6.82
CA PHE A 187 -6.66 3.96 7.81
C PHE A 187 -7.19 3.62 9.21
N LEU A 188 -6.55 2.67 9.87
CA LEU A 188 -6.94 2.15 11.18
C LEU A 188 -6.13 2.88 12.26
N ARG A 189 -6.77 3.80 13.00
CA ARG A 189 -6.06 4.68 13.94
C ARG A 189 -5.34 3.91 15.04
N ALA A 190 -5.97 2.85 15.57
CA ALA A 190 -5.37 2.01 16.61
C ALA A 190 -4.02 1.39 16.20
N TYR A 191 -3.83 1.13 14.90
CA TYR A 191 -2.60 0.54 14.37
C TYR A 191 -1.70 1.56 13.68
N GLY A 192 -2.22 2.76 13.39
CA GLY A 192 -1.51 3.81 12.67
C GLY A 192 -1.14 3.42 11.25
N MET A 193 -1.92 2.56 10.59
CA MET A 193 -1.66 2.12 9.20
C MET A 193 -2.97 2.01 8.40
N ALA A 194 -2.87 2.08 7.08
CA ALA A 194 -3.98 1.78 6.19
C ALA A 194 -3.90 0.41 5.52
N VAL A 195 -5.07 -0.09 5.13
CA VAL A 195 -5.23 -1.25 4.27
C VAL A 195 -6.06 -0.88 3.04
N THR A 196 -5.58 -1.24 1.85
CA THR A 196 -6.29 -0.98 0.59
C THR A 196 -7.54 -1.85 0.51
N VAL A 197 -8.70 -1.23 0.23
CA VAL A 197 -9.99 -1.92 0.03
C VAL A 197 -10.45 -1.89 -1.42
N GLU A 198 -9.98 -0.92 -2.20
CA GLU A 198 -10.29 -0.83 -3.62
C GLU A 198 -9.13 -0.20 -4.38
N ARG A 199 -8.87 -0.67 -5.60
CA ARG A 199 -8.01 0.01 -6.55
C ARG A 199 -8.61 -0.04 -7.94
N THR A 200 -8.67 1.09 -8.60
CA THR A 200 -9.19 1.22 -9.97
C THR A 200 -8.11 1.82 -10.87
N SER A 201 -7.90 1.22 -12.04
CA SER A 201 -7.11 1.75 -13.15
C SER A 201 -7.94 1.72 -14.43
N ALA A 202 -7.38 2.21 -15.53
CA ALA A 202 -8.03 2.09 -16.85
C ALA A 202 -8.26 0.63 -17.30
N SER A 203 -7.49 -0.33 -16.77
CA SER A 203 -7.54 -1.72 -17.20
C SER A 203 -8.39 -2.62 -16.29
N ALA A 204 -8.52 -2.28 -15.01
CA ALA A 204 -9.22 -3.11 -14.05
C ALA A 204 -9.64 -2.38 -12.78
N LYS A 205 -10.63 -2.95 -12.10
CA LYS A 205 -11.03 -2.65 -10.74
C LYS A 205 -10.75 -3.85 -9.84
N PHE A 206 -10.10 -3.60 -8.72
CA PHE A 206 -9.81 -4.57 -7.66
C PHE A 206 -10.57 -4.16 -6.41
N THR A 207 -11.29 -5.09 -5.79
CA THR A 207 -11.96 -4.87 -4.50
C THR A 207 -11.52 -5.96 -3.53
N VAL A 208 -11.12 -5.54 -2.34
CA VAL A 208 -10.71 -6.43 -1.25
C VAL A 208 -11.80 -6.45 -0.19
N ARG A 209 -12.24 -7.66 0.18
CA ARG A 209 -13.10 -7.87 1.35
C ARG A 209 -12.29 -8.60 2.40
N TYR A 210 -11.87 -7.87 3.43
CA TYR A 210 -11.13 -8.45 4.55
C TYR A 210 -12.06 -9.31 5.42
N LYS A 211 -11.54 -10.47 5.84
CA LYS A 211 -12.24 -11.46 6.66
C LYS A 211 -11.68 -11.47 8.09
N THR A 212 -10.35 -11.41 8.22
CA THR A 212 -9.67 -11.42 9.52
C THR A 212 -8.58 -10.36 9.58
N LEU A 213 -8.31 -9.88 10.80
CA LEU A 213 -7.15 -9.08 11.17
C LEU A 213 -6.69 -9.54 12.54
N THR A 214 -5.44 -9.95 12.66
CA THR A 214 -4.82 -10.39 13.92
C THR A 214 -3.51 -9.66 14.13
N VAL A 215 -3.23 -9.33 15.39
CA VAL A 215 -2.09 -8.49 15.78
C VAL A 215 -1.23 -9.26 16.78
N GLU A 216 0.09 -9.19 16.60
CA GLU A 216 1.13 -9.72 17.47
C GLU A 216 2.11 -8.61 17.87
#